data_AF-A0A1B8ZUS2-F1
#
_entry.id   AF-A0A1B8ZUS2-F1
#
_cell.length_a   1.000
_cell.length_b   1.000
_cell.length_c   1.000
_cell.angle_alpha   90.00
_cell.angle_beta   90.00
_cell.angle_gamma   90.00
#
_symmetry.space_group_name_H-M   'P 1'
#
loop_
_entity.id
_entity.type
_entity.pdbx_description
1 polymer ?
#
loop_
_entity_poly.entity_id
_entity_poly.type
_entity_poly.pdbx_seq_one_letter_code
_entity_poly.pdbx_strand_id
1 'polypeptide(L)'
;MNFIRRFFKTGENTGDTWGMFRSSKSEIREFLVSLGQLSFADDSLTIKNYPFEPSIAYRQNTFPSEQIDDIDFTSSPPTCRIGNELLFLNAEQKTELEKFAGRNNIKTVKRPMIWEWILEPFLDTEFTPETDQKLTEILAKFGLTAEQVKNLRAEVETQMLKYNFDTMLWEWCGFDASDVLRAMRTKYQKAEFEDFYQRVMEIALLTEKE
;
A
#
# COMPACT_ATOMS: atom_id res chain seq x y z
N MET A 1 -2.38 32.92 15.46
CA MET A 1 -1.93 32.14 14.29
C MET A 1 -2.88 30.96 14.15
N ASN A 2 -3.75 31.03 13.14
CA ASN A 2 -4.98 30.25 13.00
C ASN A 2 -4.75 28.99 12.16
N PHE A 3 -5.07 27.81 12.71
CA PHE A 3 -5.16 26.55 11.95
C PHE A 3 -6.36 25.72 12.42
N ILE A 4 -7.55 26.33 12.45
CA ILE A 4 -8.82 25.62 12.67
C ILE A 4 -9.84 26.06 11.60
N ARG A 5 -10.54 25.07 11.03
CA ARG A 5 -11.77 25.09 10.20
C ARG A 5 -11.59 24.78 8.72
N ARG A 6 -11.73 23.49 8.35
CA ARG A 6 -12.36 23.14 7.06
C ARG A 6 -13.05 21.77 6.91
N PHE A 7 -13.30 20.99 7.96
CA PHE A 7 -13.86 19.63 7.79
C PHE A 7 -15.25 19.35 8.40
N PHE A 8 -16.09 20.38 8.58
CA PHE A 8 -17.51 20.14 8.83
C PHE A 8 -18.36 20.92 7.82
N LYS A 9 -18.79 20.22 6.78
CA LYS A 9 -20.05 20.49 6.09
C LYS A 9 -20.94 19.28 6.28
N THR A 10 -21.89 19.43 7.18
CA THR A 10 -23.12 18.63 7.25
C THR A 10 -23.90 18.78 5.96
N GLY A 11 -24.36 17.66 5.41
CA GLY A 11 -25.29 17.62 4.30
C GLY A 11 -25.84 16.22 4.14
N GLU A 12 -27.02 15.97 4.72
CA GLU A 12 -27.88 14.85 4.34
C GLU A 12 -28.25 14.98 2.87
N ASN A 13 -28.00 13.92 2.10
CA ASN A 13 -28.76 13.64 0.89
C ASN A 13 -28.63 12.14 0.59
N THR A 14 -29.61 11.35 1.04
CA THR A 14 -29.78 9.95 0.65
C THR A 14 -30.35 9.92 -0.77
N GLY A 15 -29.50 10.23 -1.74
CA GLY A 15 -29.76 10.10 -3.17
C GLY A 15 -28.79 9.08 -3.74
N ASP A 16 -29.31 7.90 -4.05
CA ASP A 16 -28.69 6.84 -4.85
C ASP A 16 -27.17 6.63 -4.61
N THR A 17 -26.85 6.15 -3.40
CA THR A 17 -25.47 5.87 -2.95
C THR A 17 -24.69 4.95 -3.89
N TRP A 18 -25.37 4.16 -4.71
CA TRP A 18 -24.78 3.28 -5.71
C TRP A 18 -24.09 4.01 -6.87
N GLY A 19 -24.54 5.22 -7.23
CA GLY A 19 -23.88 6.02 -8.28
C GLY A 19 -22.55 6.64 -7.83
N MET A 20 -22.33 6.75 -6.52
CA MET A 20 -21.19 7.47 -5.92
C MET A 20 -19.90 6.63 -5.92
N PHE A 21 -20.01 5.30 -6.05
CA PHE A 21 -18.89 4.36 -6.08
C PHE A 21 -18.49 3.90 -7.48
N ARG A 22 -19.09 4.45 -8.54
CA ARG A 22 -18.74 4.05 -9.91
C ARG A 22 -17.49 4.78 -10.37
N SER A 23 -16.37 4.08 -10.45
CA SER A 23 -15.15 4.67 -11.02
C SER A 23 -15.31 4.93 -12.52
N SER A 24 -14.68 6.02 -12.96
CA SER A 24 -14.47 6.32 -14.37
C SER A 24 -13.58 5.27 -15.04
N LYS A 25 -13.67 5.14 -16.36
CA LYS A 25 -12.76 4.27 -17.13
C LYS A 25 -11.29 4.65 -16.95
N SER A 26 -10.98 5.90 -16.63
CA SER A 26 -9.63 6.34 -16.28
C SER A 26 -9.20 5.84 -14.91
N GLU A 27 -10.04 6.00 -13.88
CA GLU A 27 -9.77 5.49 -12.53
C GLU A 27 -9.50 3.97 -12.55
N ILE A 28 -10.34 3.20 -13.25
CA ILE A 28 -10.16 1.73 -13.36
C ILE A 28 -8.80 1.36 -13.96
N ARG A 29 -8.32 2.10 -14.97
CA ARG A 29 -6.99 1.84 -15.54
C ARG A 29 -5.87 2.13 -14.55
N GLU A 30 -6.03 3.19 -13.75
CA GLU A 30 -5.07 3.55 -12.71
C GLU A 30 -5.06 2.53 -11.55
N PHE A 31 -6.18 1.88 -11.25
CA PHE A 31 -6.26 0.81 -10.26
C PHE A 31 -5.51 -0.46 -10.71
N LEU A 32 -5.53 -0.76 -12.01
CA LEU A 32 -4.99 -2.00 -12.59
C LEU A 32 -3.54 -1.85 -13.10
N VAL A 33 -2.80 -0.88 -12.60
CA VAL A 33 -1.39 -0.70 -12.97
C VAL A 33 -0.52 -1.85 -12.42
N SER A 34 0.34 -2.38 -13.29
CA SER A 34 1.33 -3.41 -12.95
C SER A 34 2.39 -2.85 -11.98
N LEU A 35 2.91 -3.71 -11.09
CA LEU A 35 4.05 -3.40 -10.20
C LEU A 35 5.40 -3.47 -10.92
N GLY A 36 5.37 -3.47 -12.24
CA GLY A 36 6.54 -3.52 -13.08
C GLY A 36 7.05 -4.94 -13.37
N GLN A 37 8.06 -4.99 -14.23
CA GLN A 37 8.75 -6.21 -14.65
C GLN A 37 10.13 -6.26 -14.01
N LEU A 38 10.55 -7.43 -13.54
CA LEU A 38 11.85 -7.61 -12.94
C LEU A 38 12.82 -8.19 -13.96
N SER A 39 14.05 -7.69 -13.97
CA SER A 39 15.16 -8.35 -14.67
C SER A 39 16.38 -8.38 -13.78
N PHE A 40 17.06 -9.52 -13.77
CA PHE A 40 18.17 -9.81 -12.87
C PHE A 40 19.45 -9.91 -13.67
N ALA A 41 20.44 -9.08 -13.32
CA ALA A 41 21.84 -9.32 -13.68
C ALA A 41 22.52 -10.11 -12.55
N ASP A 42 23.85 -10.29 -12.58
CA ASP A 42 24.55 -11.03 -11.53
C ASP A 42 24.44 -10.38 -10.16
N ASP A 43 24.67 -9.07 -10.09
CA ASP A 43 24.76 -8.26 -8.89
C ASP A 43 23.72 -7.13 -8.82
N SER A 44 22.78 -7.06 -9.77
CA SER A 44 21.78 -5.98 -9.81
C SER A 44 20.37 -6.45 -10.16
N LEU A 45 19.38 -5.78 -9.58
CA LEU A 45 17.96 -5.91 -9.86
C LEU A 45 17.47 -4.68 -10.62
N THR A 46 16.93 -4.87 -11.82
CA THR A 46 16.23 -3.82 -12.55
C THR A 46 14.72 -4.00 -12.44
N ILE A 47 14.03 -2.93 -12.10
CA ILE A 47 12.57 -2.84 -12.10
C ILE A 47 12.16 -1.92 -13.26
N LYS A 48 11.26 -2.38 -14.12
CA LYS A 48 10.76 -1.63 -15.30
C LYS A 48 9.26 -1.42 -15.21
N ASN A 49 8.77 -0.32 -15.79
CA ASN A 49 7.37 0.09 -15.77
C ASN A 49 6.77 0.21 -14.35
N TYR A 50 7.57 0.64 -13.36
CA TYR A 50 7.07 0.83 -12.00
C TYR A 50 6.10 2.02 -11.94
N PRO A 51 4.93 1.88 -11.29
CA PRO A 51 3.82 2.76 -11.56
C PRO A 51 3.80 4.04 -10.70
N PHE A 52 4.50 4.07 -9.57
CA PHE A 52 4.38 5.14 -8.57
C PHE A 52 5.41 6.24 -8.80
N GLU A 53 4.97 7.44 -9.18
CA GLU A 53 5.86 8.57 -9.52
C GLU A 53 6.83 9.01 -8.40
N PRO A 54 6.41 9.06 -7.12
CA PRO A 54 7.31 9.44 -6.02
C PRO A 54 8.39 8.39 -5.70
N SER A 55 8.25 7.16 -6.20
CA SER A 55 9.14 6.05 -5.90
C SER A 55 10.52 6.21 -6.53
N ILE A 56 11.57 5.77 -5.84
CA ILE A 56 12.91 5.63 -6.45
C ILE A 56 12.94 4.64 -7.63
N ALA A 57 11.95 3.75 -7.75
CA ALA A 57 11.85 2.79 -8.85
C ALA A 57 11.01 3.32 -10.03
N TYR A 58 10.44 4.53 -9.94
CA TYR A 58 9.49 5.04 -10.93
C TYR A 58 9.98 4.90 -12.37
N ARG A 59 9.11 4.38 -13.23
CA ARG A 59 9.41 3.96 -14.60
C ARG A 59 10.46 2.87 -14.61
N GLN A 60 11.74 3.20 -14.58
CA GLN A 60 12.80 2.21 -14.64
C GLN A 60 13.96 2.64 -13.76
N ASN A 61 14.40 1.72 -12.92
CA ASN A 61 15.65 1.87 -12.19
C ASN A 61 16.35 0.52 -12.00
N THR A 62 17.66 0.58 -11.80
CA THR A 62 18.52 -0.58 -11.54
C THR A 62 19.21 -0.38 -10.20
N PHE A 63 19.01 -1.34 -9.31
CA PHE A 63 19.54 -1.35 -7.96
C PHE A 63 20.66 -2.40 -7.86
N PRO A 64 21.90 -2.00 -7.56
CA PRO A 64 22.92 -2.90 -7.08
C PRO A 64 22.41 -3.67 -5.86
N SER A 65 22.76 -4.95 -5.77
CA SER A 65 22.35 -5.83 -4.66
C SER A 65 22.79 -5.31 -3.30
N GLU A 66 23.93 -4.62 -3.23
CA GLU A 66 24.44 -3.94 -2.04
C GLU A 66 23.54 -2.80 -1.52
N GLN A 67 22.63 -2.27 -2.34
CA GLN A 67 21.66 -1.25 -1.92
C GLN A 67 20.36 -1.87 -1.40
N ILE A 68 20.15 -3.17 -1.62
CA ILE A 68 18.93 -3.86 -1.19
C ILE A 68 19.14 -4.33 0.24
N ASP A 69 18.45 -3.70 1.17
CA ASP A 69 18.63 -3.97 2.59
C ASP A 69 18.06 -5.33 2.99
N ASP A 70 16.83 -5.61 2.56
CA ASP A 70 16.12 -6.84 2.86
C ASP A 70 14.95 -7.11 1.91
N ILE A 71 14.59 -8.39 1.76
CA ILE A 71 13.46 -8.85 0.93
C ILE A 71 12.50 -9.68 1.80
N ASP A 72 11.20 -9.46 1.60
CA ASP A 72 10.13 -10.27 2.17
C ASP A 72 9.42 -11.02 1.04
N PHE A 73 9.56 -12.34 1.07
CA PHE A 73 8.91 -13.25 0.12
C PHE A 73 7.55 -13.75 0.61
N THR A 74 7.21 -13.48 1.86
CA THR A 74 5.96 -13.88 2.51
C THR A 74 4.84 -12.88 2.29
N SER A 75 5.17 -11.61 2.00
CA SER A 75 4.20 -10.62 1.53
C SER A 75 3.70 -10.97 0.13
N SER A 76 2.45 -10.60 -0.17
CA SER A 76 1.84 -10.75 -1.48
C SER A 76 1.27 -9.39 -1.91
N PRO A 77 1.96 -8.65 -2.80
CA PRO A 77 3.19 -9.00 -3.54
C PRO A 77 4.45 -9.08 -2.65
N PRO A 78 5.51 -9.79 -3.09
CA PRO A 78 6.83 -9.71 -2.47
C PRO A 78 7.33 -8.27 -2.39
N THR A 79 8.12 -7.95 -1.37
CA THR A 79 8.62 -6.58 -1.17
C THR A 79 10.11 -6.53 -0.90
N CYS A 80 10.81 -5.52 -1.44
CA CYS A 80 12.20 -5.23 -1.08
C CYS A 80 12.34 -3.84 -0.47
N ARG A 81 13.25 -3.70 0.50
CA ARG A 81 13.55 -2.42 1.14
C ARG A 81 14.85 -1.86 0.60
N ILE A 82 14.83 -0.57 0.26
CA ILE A 82 16.00 0.21 -0.15
C ILE A 82 15.94 1.52 0.64
N GLY A 83 16.77 1.64 1.67
CA GLY A 83 16.72 2.77 2.61
C GLY A 83 15.36 2.85 3.31
N ASN A 84 14.66 3.97 3.11
CA ASN A 84 13.36 4.26 3.72
C ASN A 84 12.18 3.95 2.79
N GLU A 85 12.40 3.23 1.70
CA GLU A 85 11.34 2.88 0.75
C GLU A 85 11.15 1.37 0.65
N LEU A 86 9.88 0.97 0.60
CA LEU A 86 9.46 -0.40 0.33
C LEU A 86 8.95 -0.48 -1.12
N LEU A 87 9.66 -1.26 -1.94
CA LEU A 87 9.29 -1.53 -3.32
C LEU A 87 8.46 -2.81 -3.40
N PHE A 88 7.37 -2.77 -4.15
CA PHE A 88 6.46 -3.90 -4.36
C PHE A 88 6.83 -4.62 -5.65
N LEU A 89 7.13 -5.90 -5.57
CA LEU A 89 7.71 -6.66 -6.66
C LEU A 89 6.67 -7.60 -7.25
N ASN A 90 6.59 -7.67 -8.57
CA ASN A 90 5.71 -8.64 -9.25
C ASN A 90 6.03 -10.08 -8.81
N ALA A 91 5.01 -10.80 -8.34
CA ALA A 91 5.13 -12.17 -7.85
C ALA A 91 5.42 -13.21 -8.95
N GLU A 92 5.19 -12.89 -10.23
CA GLU A 92 5.42 -13.79 -11.38
C GLU A 92 6.85 -14.33 -11.43
N GLN A 93 7.83 -13.57 -10.94
CA GLN A 93 9.26 -13.92 -10.98
C GLN A 93 9.84 -14.19 -9.58
N LYS A 94 9.00 -14.67 -8.65
CA LYS A 94 9.39 -14.94 -7.26
C LYS A 94 10.56 -15.93 -7.15
N THR A 95 10.56 -16.99 -7.95
CA THR A 95 11.64 -18.01 -7.93
C THR A 95 12.99 -17.41 -8.35
N GLU A 96 12.98 -16.54 -9.35
CA GLU A 96 14.15 -15.82 -9.85
C GLU A 96 14.64 -14.78 -8.83
N LEU A 97 13.72 -14.09 -8.16
CA LEU A 97 14.03 -13.17 -7.07
C LEU A 97 14.67 -13.88 -5.88
N GLU A 98 14.18 -15.07 -5.50
CA GLU A 98 14.76 -15.90 -4.43
C GLU A 98 16.20 -16.34 -4.79
N LYS A 99 16.43 -16.77 -6.04
CA LYS A 99 17.77 -17.13 -6.54
C LYS A 99 18.72 -15.93 -6.52
N PHE A 100 18.25 -14.76 -6.98
CA PHE A 100 19.01 -13.52 -6.98
C PHE A 100 19.40 -13.11 -5.55
N ALA A 101 18.47 -13.18 -4.61
CA ALA A 101 18.70 -12.88 -3.20
C ALA A 101 19.73 -13.83 -2.58
N GLY A 102 19.58 -15.14 -2.82
CA GLY A 102 20.51 -16.15 -2.32
C GLY A 102 21.93 -15.98 -2.86
N ARG A 103 22.08 -15.69 -4.16
CA ARG A 103 23.40 -15.47 -4.78
C ARG A 103 24.12 -14.25 -4.21
N ASN A 104 23.39 -13.18 -3.91
CA ASN A 104 23.94 -11.92 -3.43
C ASN A 104 23.91 -11.78 -1.90
N ASN A 105 23.55 -12.84 -1.17
CA ASN A 105 23.41 -12.85 0.30
C ASN A 105 22.50 -11.73 0.84
N ILE A 106 21.43 -11.40 0.11
CA ILE A 106 20.45 -10.41 0.55
C ILE A 106 19.64 -10.98 1.71
N LYS A 107 19.44 -10.19 2.76
CA LYS A 107 18.70 -10.60 3.96
C LYS A 107 17.24 -10.87 3.62
N THR A 108 16.73 -12.03 4.03
CA THR A 108 15.29 -12.35 4.00
C THR A 108 14.64 -12.01 5.33
N VAL A 109 13.49 -11.35 5.29
CA VAL A 109 12.70 -10.97 6.47
C VAL A 109 11.23 -11.35 6.30
N LYS A 110 10.47 -11.28 7.39
CA LYS A 110 9.00 -11.25 7.38
C LYS A 110 8.57 -9.92 8.01
N ARG A 111 7.85 -9.09 7.27
CA ARG A 111 7.42 -7.76 7.69
C ARG A 111 6.02 -7.79 8.33
N PRO A 112 5.72 -6.85 9.22
CA PRO A 112 4.38 -6.68 9.76
C PRO A 112 3.41 -6.20 8.67
N MET A 113 2.17 -6.66 8.73
CA MET A 113 1.13 -6.39 7.73
C MET A 113 0.30 -5.17 8.13
N ILE A 114 0.98 -4.04 8.40
CA ILE A 114 0.37 -2.87 9.06
C ILE A 114 -0.76 -2.28 8.20
N TRP A 115 -0.54 -2.14 6.90
CA TRP A 115 -1.56 -1.65 5.99
C TRP A 115 -2.73 -2.64 5.84
N GLU A 116 -2.49 -3.95 5.89
CA GLU A 116 -3.59 -4.94 5.91
C GLU A 116 -4.50 -4.73 7.11
N TRP A 117 -3.93 -4.55 8.31
CA TRP A 117 -4.72 -4.30 9.52
C TRP A 117 -5.47 -2.95 9.50
N ILE A 118 -4.90 -1.93 8.85
CA ILE A 118 -5.57 -0.63 8.67
C ILE A 118 -6.76 -0.77 7.71
N LEU A 119 -6.58 -1.52 6.62
CA LEU A 119 -7.51 -1.61 5.49
C LEU A 119 -8.56 -2.71 5.65
N GLU A 120 -8.46 -3.56 6.66
CA GLU A 120 -9.42 -4.63 6.98
C GLU A 120 -10.91 -4.23 6.83
N PRO A 121 -11.37 -3.04 7.31
CA PRO A 121 -12.79 -2.67 7.21
C PRO A 121 -13.31 -2.49 5.78
N PHE A 122 -12.43 -2.43 4.78
CA PHE A 122 -12.78 -2.22 3.37
C PHE A 122 -12.81 -3.51 2.57
N LEU A 123 -12.42 -4.63 3.17
CA LEU A 123 -12.61 -5.97 2.60
C LEU A 123 -14.10 -6.32 2.61
N ASP A 124 -14.52 -7.14 1.65
CA ASP A 124 -15.88 -7.69 1.64
C ASP A 124 -16.00 -8.87 2.62
N THR A 125 -15.62 -8.64 3.86
CA THR A 125 -15.65 -9.59 4.97
C THR A 125 -16.31 -8.97 6.19
N GLU A 126 -16.88 -9.79 7.07
CA GLU A 126 -17.51 -9.29 8.28
C GLU A 126 -16.51 -8.57 9.19
N PHE A 127 -16.70 -7.26 9.35
CA PHE A 127 -15.90 -6.42 10.23
C PHE A 127 -16.67 -6.14 11.54
N THR A 128 -16.32 -6.85 12.60
CA THR A 128 -17.00 -6.74 13.90
C THR A 128 -16.29 -5.77 14.87
N PRO A 129 -16.98 -5.27 15.91
CA PRO A 129 -16.35 -4.48 16.97
C PRO A 129 -15.18 -5.21 17.66
N GLU A 130 -15.26 -6.53 17.79
CA GLU A 130 -14.19 -7.36 18.36
C GLU A 130 -12.96 -7.38 17.45
N THR A 131 -13.15 -7.49 16.13
CA THR A 131 -12.06 -7.37 15.15
C THR A 131 -11.43 -5.99 15.20
N ASP A 132 -12.25 -4.92 15.27
CA ASP A 132 -11.75 -3.55 15.37
C ASP A 132 -10.91 -3.33 16.64
N GLN A 133 -11.38 -3.82 17.79
CA GLN A 133 -10.64 -3.74 19.04
C GLN A 133 -9.30 -4.49 18.93
N LYS A 134 -9.32 -5.73 18.44
CA LYS A 134 -8.11 -6.55 18.29
C LYS A 134 -7.08 -5.88 17.38
N LEU A 135 -7.50 -5.36 16.23
CA LEU A 135 -6.59 -4.68 15.30
C LEU A 135 -6.07 -3.36 15.89
N THR A 136 -6.90 -2.62 16.61
CA THR A 136 -6.47 -1.42 17.34
C THR A 136 -5.38 -1.75 18.36
N GLU A 137 -5.53 -2.84 19.12
CA GLU A 137 -4.51 -3.30 20.07
C GLU A 137 -3.21 -3.74 19.38
N ILE A 138 -3.30 -4.41 18.23
CA ILE A 138 -2.13 -4.79 17.42
C ILE A 138 -1.41 -3.53 16.89
N LEU A 139 -2.15 -2.61 16.26
CA LEU A 139 -1.60 -1.38 15.67
C LEU A 139 -0.96 -0.47 16.74
N ALA A 140 -1.49 -0.49 17.96
CA ALA A 140 -0.91 0.24 19.09
C ALA A 140 0.52 -0.22 19.43
N LYS A 141 0.85 -1.51 19.24
CA LYS A 141 2.21 -2.04 19.43
C LYS A 141 3.20 -1.46 18.43
N PHE A 142 2.75 -1.03 17.26
CA PHE A 142 3.54 -0.33 16.25
C PHE A 142 3.50 1.20 16.43
N GLY A 143 2.85 1.68 17.50
CA GLY A 143 2.79 3.10 17.84
C GLY A 143 1.68 3.90 17.20
N LEU A 144 0.74 3.25 16.53
CA LEU A 144 -0.45 3.91 15.97
C LEU A 144 -1.54 4.02 17.03
N THR A 145 -2.00 5.24 17.30
CA THR A 145 -3.14 5.48 18.19
C THR A 145 -4.46 5.18 17.48
N ALA A 146 -5.51 4.86 18.24
CA ALA A 146 -6.85 4.65 17.70
C ALA A 146 -7.34 5.85 16.84
N GLU A 147 -7.02 7.08 17.26
CA GLU A 147 -7.38 8.28 16.52
C GLU A 147 -6.61 8.40 15.19
N GLN A 148 -5.33 8.04 15.15
CA GLN A 148 -4.57 7.98 13.89
C GLN A 148 -5.15 6.93 12.95
N VAL A 149 -5.44 5.72 13.44
CA VAL A 149 -6.03 4.64 12.64
C VAL A 149 -7.39 5.06 12.08
N LYS A 150 -8.23 5.67 12.90
CA LYS A 150 -9.53 6.20 12.47
C LYS A 150 -9.37 7.26 11.37
N ASN A 151 -8.44 8.19 11.53
CA ASN A 151 -8.20 9.24 10.53
C ASN A 151 -7.64 8.68 9.22
N LEU A 152 -6.74 7.69 9.28
CA LEU A 152 -6.25 6.98 8.09
C LEU A 152 -7.38 6.26 7.35
N ARG A 153 -8.22 5.52 8.07
CA ARG A 153 -9.38 4.83 7.49
C ARG A 153 -10.34 5.82 6.82
N ALA A 154 -10.69 6.91 7.50
CA ALA A 154 -11.55 7.95 6.93
C ALA A 154 -10.93 8.63 5.68
N GLU A 155 -9.61 8.78 5.64
CA GLU A 155 -8.90 9.37 4.48
C GLU A 155 -9.03 8.51 3.22
N VAL A 156 -8.93 7.18 3.37
CA VAL A 156 -8.83 6.22 2.26
C VAL A 156 -10.16 5.56 1.90
N GLU A 157 -11.16 5.59 2.79
CA GLU A 157 -12.43 4.86 2.70
C GLU A 157 -13.07 4.90 1.31
N THR A 158 -13.37 6.08 0.77
CA THR A 158 -14.06 6.19 -0.52
C THR A 158 -13.27 5.55 -1.66
N GLN A 159 -11.95 5.68 -1.67
CA GLN A 159 -11.12 5.12 -2.74
C GLN A 159 -10.89 3.62 -2.57
N MET A 160 -10.76 3.14 -1.34
CA MET A 160 -10.65 1.70 -1.08
C MET A 160 -11.94 0.97 -1.43
N LEU A 161 -13.11 1.54 -1.12
CA LEU A 161 -14.39 0.96 -1.51
C LEU A 161 -14.56 0.89 -3.03
N LYS A 162 -14.19 1.97 -3.75
CA LYS A 162 -14.14 1.98 -5.23
C LYS A 162 -13.16 0.94 -5.76
N TYR A 163 -11.94 0.92 -5.22
CA TYR A 163 -10.89 0.00 -5.62
C TYR A 163 -11.34 -1.45 -5.47
N ASN A 164 -11.85 -1.83 -4.30
CA ASN A 164 -12.37 -3.18 -4.03
C ASN A 164 -13.47 -3.55 -5.03
N PHE A 165 -14.49 -2.69 -5.17
CA PHE A 165 -15.64 -2.95 -6.04
C PHE A 165 -15.24 -3.09 -7.52
N ASP A 166 -14.43 -2.17 -8.05
CA ASP A 166 -14.12 -2.08 -9.48
C ASP A 166 -13.01 -3.03 -9.94
N THR A 167 -12.04 -3.35 -9.08
CA THR A 167 -11.00 -4.35 -9.41
C THR A 167 -11.52 -5.77 -9.30
N MET A 168 -12.69 -5.93 -8.69
CA MET A 168 -13.30 -7.21 -8.41
C MET A 168 -12.37 -8.19 -7.67
N LEU A 169 -11.52 -7.69 -6.77
CA LEU A 169 -10.64 -8.52 -5.94
C LEU A 169 -11.42 -9.33 -4.87
N TRP A 170 -12.76 -9.36 -4.96
CA TRP A 170 -13.71 -10.10 -4.12
C TRP A 170 -13.14 -11.46 -3.67
N GLU A 171 -12.81 -11.47 -2.38
CA GLU A 171 -12.39 -12.57 -1.52
C GLU A 171 -10.98 -13.18 -1.71
N TRP A 172 -10.34 -13.45 -0.57
CA TRP A 172 -9.16 -14.30 -0.31
C TRP A 172 -7.76 -13.66 -0.21
N CYS A 173 -7.53 -12.42 -0.67
CA CYS A 173 -6.29 -11.69 -0.37
C CYS A 173 -6.59 -10.35 0.32
N GLY A 174 -5.91 -10.09 1.44
CA GLY A 174 -6.00 -8.81 2.15
C GLY A 174 -5.49 -7.64 1.28
N PHE A 175 -5.84 -6.41 1.66
CA PHE A 175 -5.32 -5.21 1.00
C PHE A 175 -4.02 -4.75 1.63
N ASP A 176 -3.04 -4.40 0.83
CA ASP A 176 -1.73 -3.99 1.32
C ASP A 176 -1.40 -2.52 1.02
N ALA A 177 -0.15 -2.15 1.29
CA ALA A 177 0.34 -0.80 1.00
C ALA A 177 0.36 -0.49 -0.51
N SER A 178 0.52 -1.49 -1.39
CA SER A 178 0.46 -1.29 -2.83
C SER A 178 -0.96 -0.98 -3.30
N ASP A 179 -1.96 -1.60 -2.68
CA ASP A 179 -3.38 -1.41 -3.01
C ASP A 179 -3.86 -0.02 -2.62
N VAL A 180 -3.53 0.45 -1.41
CA VAL A 180 -3.89 1.82 -1.00
C VAL A 180 -3.21 2.87 -1.87
N LEU A 181 -1.99 2.63 -2.35
CA LEU A 181 -1.33 3.54 -3.29
C LEU A 181 -2.03 3.58 -4.65
N ARG A 182 -2.46 2.42 -5.17
CA ARG A 182 -3.25 2.33 -6.40
C ARG A 182 -4.62 3.00 -6.27
N ALA A 183 -5.26 2.86 -5.13
CA ALA A 183 -6.54 3.51 -4.86
C ALA A 183 -6.37 5.04 -4.77
N MET A 184 -5.38 5.51 -4.01
CA MET A 184 -5.27 6.93 -3.66
C MET A 184 -4.63 7.80 -4.74
N ARG A 185 -3.84 7.23 -5.66
CA ARG A 185 -3.29 7.97 -6.82
C ARG A 185 -4.37 8.56 -7.73
N THR A 186 -5.59 8.03 -7.70
CA THR A 186 -6.71 8.54 -8.51
C THR A 186 -7.42 9.73 -7.86
N LYS A 187 -7.24 9.90 -6.55
CA LYS A 187 -7.80 11.00 -5.76
C LYS A 187 -6.91 12.22 -5.78
N TYR A 188 -5.61 12.01 -5.55
CA TYR A 188 -4.68 13.08 -5.24
C TYR A 188 -4.00 13.67 -6.47
N GLN A 189 -3.75 14.98 -6.43
CA GLN A 189 -2.82 15.61 -7.36
C GLN A 189 -1.38 15.23 -7.00
N LYS A 190 -0.45 15.46 -7.93
CA LYS A 190 0.96 15.01 -7.80
C LYS A 190 1.59 15.28 -6.43
N ALA A 191 1.53 16.53 -5.94
CA ALA A 191 2.15 16.90 -4.67
C ALA A 191 1.47 16.25 -3.44
N GLU A 192 0.14 16.08 -3.49
CA GLU A 192 -0.62 15.41 -2.43
C GLU A 192 -0.34 13.89 -2.44
N PHE A 193 -0.17 13.32 -3.62
CA PHE A 193 0.19 11.90 -3.76
C PHE A 193 1.62 11.62 -3.30
N GLU A 194 2.54 12.55 -3.53
CA GLU A 194 3.92 12.46 -3.02
C GLU A 194 3.96 12.45 -1.48
N ASP A 195 3.23 13.36 -0.83
CA ASP A 195 3.06 13.34 0.64
C ASP A 195 2.43 12.03 1.12
N PHE A 196 1.33 11.61 0.49
CA PHE A 196 0.65 10.38 0.84
C PHE A 196 1.57 9.15 0.68
N TYR A 197 2.33 9.09 -0.41
CA TYR A 197 3.29 8.02 -0.68
C TYR A 197 4.34 7.90 0.41
N GLN A 198 4.92 9.02 0.85
CA GLN A 198 5.89 9.03 1.94
C GLN A 198 5.28 8.51 3.25
N ARG A 199 4.08 8.98 3.61
CA ARG A 199 3.35 8.49 4.79
C ARG A 199 3.07 6.97 4.71
N VAL A 200 2.73 6.45 3.53
CA VAL A 200 2.54 5.01 3.33
C VAL A 200 3.81 4.23 3.64
N MET A 201 4.97 4.70 3.15
CA MET A 201 6.27 4.05 3.41
C MET A 201 6.66 4.12 4.88
N GLU A 202 6.49 5.28 5.52
CA GLU A 202 6.75 5.45 6.95
C GLU A 202 5.93 4.48 7.79
N ILE A 203 4.63 4.34 7.49
CA ILE A 203 3.74 3.41 8.19
C ILE A 203 4.12 1.95 7.90
N ALA A 204 4.43 1.60 6.65
CA ALA A 204 4.78 0.25 6.24
C ALA A 204 6.10 -0.24 6.87
N LEU A 205 6.98 0.68 7.27
CA LEU A 205 8.28 0.40 7.87
C LEU A 205 8.31 0.56 9.40
N LEU A 206 7.17 0.80 10.05
CA LEU A 206 7.10 0.81 11.51
C LEU A 206 7.55 -0.53 12.09
N THR A 207 8.24 -0.44 13.22
CA THR A 207 8.69 -1.60 13.99
C THR A 207 7.87 -1.73 15.27
N GLU A 208 7.73 -2.97 15.76
CA GLU A 208 7.04 -3.21 17.02
C GLU A 208 7.84 -2.55 18.16
N LYS A 209 7.14 -1.85 19.06
CA LYS A 209 7.75 -1.23 20.23
C LYS A 209 8.19 -2.31 21.21
N GLU A 210 9.41 -2.15 21.71
CA GLU A 210 9.96 -2.95 22.82
C GLU A 210 9.20 -2.73 24.14
#